data_AF-A0A7L2AQQ3-F1
#
_entry.id   AF-A0A7L2AQQ3-F1
#
_cell.length_a   1.000
_cell.length_b   1.000
_cell.length_c   1.000
_cell.angle_alpha   90.00
_cell.angle_beta   90.00
_cell.angle_gamma   90.00
#
_symmetry.space_group_name_H-M   'P 1'
#
loop_
_entity.id
_entity.type
_entity.pdbx_description
1 polymer ?
#
loop_
_entity_poly.entity_id
_entity_poly.type
_entity_poly.pdbx_seq_one_letter_code
_entity_poly.pdbx_strand_id
1 'polypeptide(L)'
;FPTGVPPAPDSAPAALTAPPLRALGPPPLGPISPTPRAESGRPSAAADAEEHGPKASDVPASTVLAPLREALAACRPTVQKQVCSDIERRLTVLGDAWAQGKLSAPVRKRMKILVQELQQQHWDTADEIHRSLMVDHVNEVSQWLVGIKRLIAEMRSLPTVE
;
A
#
# COMPACT_ATOMS: atom_id res chain seq x y z
N PHE A 1 -27.97 19.77 41.73
CA PHE A 1 -27.99 18.33 42.05
C PHE A 1 -26.91 17.64 41.22
N PRO A 2 -25.80 17.15 41.83
CA PRO A 2 -24.81 16.35 41.11
C PRO A 2 -25.02 14.86 41.43
N THR A 3 -25.10 14.00 40.41
CA THR A 3 -25.14 12.54 40.56
C THR A 3 -24.67 11.99 39.20
N GLY A 4 -23.71 11.08 39.05
CA GLY A 4 -22.94 10.23 39.93
C GLY A 4 -22.36 9.14 39.00
N VAL A 5 -21.06 8.90 39.07
CA VAL A 5 -20.31 7.85 38.34
C VAL A 5 -19.78 6.87 39.41
N PRO A 6 -19.43 5.59 39.13
CA PRO A 6 -20.00 4.52 38.30
C PRO A 6 -20.39 3.30 39.20
N PRO A 7 -20.64 2.11 38.64
CA PRO A 7 -20.06 0.92 39.29
C PRO A 7 -19.37 -0.05 38.32
N ALA A 8 -18.19 -0.50 38.72
CA ALA A 8 -17.60 -1.77 38.32
C ALA A 8 -18.10 -2.89 39.25
N PRO A 9 -18.15 -4.14 38.79
CA PRO A 9 -17.98 -5.27 39.69
C PRO A 9 -16.75 -6.10 39.34
N ASP A 10 -15.98 -6.32 40.40
CA ASP A 10 -14.96 -7.33 40.63
C ASP A 10 -15.49 -8.76 40.38
N SER A 11 -14.67 -9.60 39.75
CA SER A 11 -14.83 -11.07 39.77
C SER A 11 -13.49 -11.75 39.46
N ALA A 12 -12.79 -12.18 40.52
CA ALA A 12 -11.83 -13.30 40.52
C ALA A 12 -12.61 -14.63 40.80
N PRO A 13 -12.01 -15.85 40.89
CA PRO A 13 -10.61 -16.26 40.80
C PRO A 13 -10.33 -17.57 39.99
N ALA A 14 -9.05 -17.98 39.97
CA ALA A 14 -8.56 -19.36 40.14
C ALA A 14 -7.81 -20.09 38.98
N ALA A 15 -6.66 -20.64 39.41
CA ALA A 15 -6.05 -21.92 39.05
C ALA A 15 -5.16 -22.03 37.79
N LEU A 16 -3.84 -22.01 38.07
CA LEU A 16 -2.89 -23.11 37.82
C LEU A 16 -3.18 -24.02 36.62
N THR A 17 -2.22 -24.09 35.67
CA THR A 17 -1.55 -25.34 35.25
C THR A 17 -0.59 -25.03 34.07
N ALA A 18 0.70 -25.24 34.28
CA ALA A 18 1.69 -25.41 33.20
C ALA A 18 1.56 -26.82 32.60
N PRO A 19 1.89 -27.03 31.32
CA PRO A 19 2.95 -28.00 30.99
C PRO A 19 3.77 -27.60 29.72
N PRO A 20 4.63 -28.46 29.15
CA PRO A 20 6.08 -28.38 29.26
C PRO A 20 6.78 -27.82 28.01
N LEU A 21 8.04 -27.38 28.21
CA LEU A 21 9.00 -27.10 27.15
C LEU A 21 9.24 -28.38 26.34
N ARG A 22 8.65 -28.47 25.13
CA ARG A 22 8.99 -29.53 24.19
C ARG A 22 10.25 -29.14 23.43
N ALA A 23 11.35 -29.76 23.85
CA ALA A 23 12.58 -29.89 23.11
C ALA A 23 12.30 -30.37 21.67
N LEU A 24 12.61 -29.51 20.70
CA LEU A 24 12.86 -29.91 19.32
C LEU A 24 14.35 -29.68 19.10
N GLY A 25 15.11 -30.79 19.09
CA GLY A 25 16.55 -30.78 18.93
C GLY A 25 16.99 -30.21 17.58
N PRO A 26 18.24 -29.72 17.46
CA PRO A 26 18.79 -29.28 16.20
C PRO A 26 19.01 -30.48 15.25
N PRO A 27 18.68 -30.36 13.95
CA PRO A 27 19.02 -31.39 12.98
C PRO A 27 20.55 -31.42 12.74
N PRO A 28 21.14 -32.61 12.47
CA PRO A 28 22.59 -32.77 12.32
C PRO A 28 23.11 -32.29 10.96
N LEU A 29 24.29 -31.65 11.03
CA LEU A 29 25.39 -31.56 10.07
C LEU A 29 25.12 -32.06 8.64
N GLY A 30 24.96 -31.11 7.71
CA GLY A 30 25.18 -31.31 6.28
C GLY A 30 26.62 -30.92 5.88
N PRO A 31 27.24 -31.56 4.87
CA PRO A 31 28.68 -31.48 4.63
C PRO A 31 29.11 -30.17 3.98
N ILE A 32 30.19 -29.64 4.54
CA ILE A 32 31.25 -28.85 3.91
C ILE A 32 31.42 -29.16 2.41
N SER A 33 31.27 -28.13 1.58
CA SER A 33 31.95 -28.02 0.30
C SER A 33 32.15 -26.55 0.00
N PRO A 34 33.41 -26.06 0.01
CA PRO A 34 33.81 -25.23 -1.10
C PRO A 34 35.23 -25.55 -1.56
N THR A 35 35.37 -25.82 -2.85
CA THR A 35 36.46 -25.46 -3.78
C THR A 35 36.26 -26.31 -5.04
N PRO A 36 36.58 -25.85 -6.25
CA PRO A 36 37.64 -24.90 -6.64
C PRO A 36 37.05 -23.65 -7.35
N ARG A 37 37.78 -22.56 -7.57
CA ARG A 37 38.84 -22.48 -8.56
C ARG A 37 39.46 -21.08 -8.49
N ALA A 38 40.78 -21.04 -8.47
CA ALA A 38 41.56 -19.87 -8.81
C ALA A 38 41.34 -19.54 -10.29
N GLU A 39 40.87 -18.34 -10.59
CA GLU A 39 41.25 -17.66 -11.82
C GLU A 39 41.52 -16.19 -11.50
N SER A 40 42.81 -15.87 -11.56
CA SER A 40 43.32 -14.51 -11.65
C SER A 40 42.90 -13.96 -13.01
N GLY A 41 42.00 -12.98 -13.00
CA GLY A 41 41.54 -12.28 -14.19
C GLY A 41 41.19 -10.84 -13.86
N ARG A 42 42.18 -9.94 -14.01
CA ARG A 42 41.97 -8.49 -14.24
C ARG A 42 41.84 -8.34 -15.77
N PRO A 43 40.95 -7.51 -16.37
CA PRO A 43 40.82 -6.06 -16.10
C PRO A 43 39.42 -5.40 -16.24
N SER A 44 39.39 -4.13 -15.79
CA SER A 44 38.63 -2.99 -16.32
C SER A 44 37.09 -2.97 -16.44
N ALA A 45 36.59 -1.83 -15.92
CA ALA A 45 35.52 -0.99 -16.46
C ALA A 45 34.06 -1.41 -16.23
N ALA A 46 33.38 -0.53 -15.48
CA ALA A 46 32.00 -0.08 -15.65
C ALA A 46 30.96 -1.11 -16.12
N ALA A 47 30.11 -1.53 -15.19
CA ALA A 47 28.68 -1.70 -15.46
C ALA A 47 27.93 -1.61 -14.12
N ASP A 48 27.11 -0.57 -14.02
CA ASP A 48 25.87 -0.58 -13.27
C ASP A 48 25.06 -1.86 -13.54
N ALA A 49 24.18 -2.14 -12.59
CA ALA A 49 22.96 -2.94 -12.68
C ALA A 49 22.97 -4.32 -12.01
N GLU A 50 21.79 -4.62 -11.47
CA GLU A 50 21.27 -5.93 -11.12
C GLU A 50 21.64 -6.52 -9.74
N GLU A 51 21.15 -5.88 -8.66
CA GLU A 51 20.70 -6.63 -7.48
C GLU A 51 19.28 -6.19 -7.14
N HIS A 52 18.33 -6.63 -7.97
CA HIS A 52 16.93 -6.69 -7.57
C HIS A 52 16.45 -8.11 -7.83
N GLY A 53 16.67 -8.98 -6.86
CA GLY A 53 16.12 -10.34 -6.86
C GLY A 53 14.60 -10.32 -7.15
N PRO A 54 14.06 -11.40 -7.74
CA PRO A 54 12.67 -11.47 -8.16
C PRO A 54 11.76 -11.58 -6.92
N LYS A 55 11.42 -10.44 -6.32
CA LYS A 55 10.45 -10.37 -5.23
C LYS A 55 9.05 -10.27 -5.82
N ALA A 56 8.47 -11.45 -5.99
CA ALA A 56 7.10 -11.65 -6.44
C ALA A 56 6.12 -10.66 -5.77
N SER A 57 5.38 -9.94 -6.62
CA SER A 57 4.20 -9.15 -6.25
C SER A 57 4.41 -7.76 -5.64
N ASP A 58 5.54 -7.10 -5.89
CA ASP A 58 5.63 -5.64 -5.68
C ASP A 58 4.94 -4.93 -6.85
N VAL A 59 3.74 -4.38 -6.62
CA VAL A 59 3.11 -3.50 -7.60
C VAL A 59 3.97 -2.24 -7.68
N PRO A 60 4.53 -1.89 -8.84
CA PRO A 60 5.35 -0.69 -8.94
C PRO A 60 4.46 0.55 -8.80
N ALA A 61 4.92 1.55 -8.04
CA ALA A 61 4.20 2.78 -7.80
C ALA A 61 3.75 3.46 -9.11
N SER A 62 4.58 3.37 -10.16
CA SER A 62 4.31 3.95 -11.48
C SER A 62 3.03 3.41 -12.13
N THR A 63 2.68 2.14 -11.92
CA THR A 63 1.44 1.55 -12.49
C THR A 63 0.17 2.18 -11.88
N VAL A 64 0.26 2.70 -10.66
CA VAL A 64 -0.85 3.36 -9.97
C VAL A 64 -0.80 4.87 -10.16
N LEU A 65 0.38 5.47 -9.99
CA LEU A 65 0.55 6.91 -10.01
C LEU A 65 0.43 7.48 -11.42
N ALA A 66 0.92 6.79 -12.45
CA ALA A 66 0.86 7.32 -13.82
C ALA A 66 -0.60 7.51 -14.30
N PRO A 67 -1.51 6.53 -14.18
CA PRO A 67 -2.90 6.73 -14.60
C PRO A 67 -3.64 7.74 -13.74
N LEU A 68 -3.34 7.85 -12.43
CA LEU A 68 -3.93 8.88 -11.57
C LEU A 68 -3.49 10.30 -11.97
N ARG A 69 -2.22 10.47 -12.39
CA ARG A 69 -1.73 11.76 -12.89
C ARG A 69 -2.32 12.12 -14.25
N GLU A 70 -2.49 11.13 -15.12
CA GLU A 70 -3.15 11.31 -16.42
C GLU A 70 -4.61 11.70 -16.25
N ALA A 71 -5.35 11.00 -15.38
CA ALA A 71 -6.72 11.35 -14.97
C ALA A 71 -6.82 12.79 -14.46
N LEU A 72 -5.87 13.22 -13.62
CA LEU A 72 -5.81 14.59 -13.12
C LEU A 72 -5.57 15.59 -14.25
N ALA A 73 -4.68 15.28 -15.19
CA ALA A 73 -4.41 16.14 -16.34
C ALA A 73 -5.66 16.28 -17.24
N ALA A 74 -6.41 15.19 -17.45
CA ALA A 74 -7.68 15.21 -18.18
C ALA A 74 -8.76 16.04 -17.46
N CYS A 75 -8.76 16.04 -16.13
CA CYS A 75 -9.68 16.87 -15.32
C CYS A 75 -9.31 18.36 -15.28
N ARG A 76 -8.02 18.69 -15.44
CA ARG A 76 -7.49 20.05 -15.30
C ARG A 76 -8.22 21.17 -16.07
N PRO A 77 -8.70 20.98 -17.32
CA PRO A 77 -9.42 22.03 -18.05
C PRO A 77 -10.85 22.28 -17.53
N THR A 78 -11.48 21.28 -16.92
CA THR A 78 -12.90 21.34 -16.52
C THR A 78 -13.06 21.62 -15.02
N VAL A 79 -12.06 21.24 -14.22
CA VAL A 79 -12.09 21.27 -12.77
C VAL A 79 -11.37 22.50 -12.23
N GLN A 80 -11.81 23.03 -11.09
CA GLN A 80 -11.15 24.17 -10.45
C GLN A 80 -9.67 23.88 -10.16
N LYS A 81 -8.81 24.86 -10.45
CA LYS A 81 -7.36 24.79 -10.20
C LYS A 81 -7.02 24.40 -8.76
N GLN A 82 -7.82 24.84 -7.80
CA GLN A 82 -7.64 24.49 -6.39
C GLN A 82 -7.86 22.99 -6.13
N VAL A 83 -8.87 22.38 -6.76
CA VAL A 83 -9.17 20.95 -6.64
C VAL A 83 -8.06 20.14 -7.31
N CYS A 84 -7.61 20.52 -8.51
CA CYS A 84 -6.47 19.87 -9.15
C CYS A 84 -5.19 19.95 -8.29
N SER A 85 -4.92 21.10 -7.69
CA SER A 85 -3.74 21.30 -6.82
C SER A 85 -3.84 20.48 -5.53
N ASP A 86 -5.02 20.39 -4.91
CA ASP A 86 -5.23 19.51 -3.74
C ASP A 86 -4.99 18.04 -4.12
N ILE A 87 -5.58 17.57 -5.22
CA ILE A 87 -5.42 16.18 -5.68
C ILE A 87 -3.94 15.89 -6.01
N GLU A 88 -3.23 16.81 -6.66
CA GLU A 88 -1.79 16.65 -6.97
C GLU A 88 -0.94 16.54 -5.70
N ARG A 89 -1.26 17.34 -4.67
CA ARG A 89 -0.63 17.24 -3.35
C ARG A 89 -0.91 15.87 -2.71
N ARG A 90 -2.13 15.36 -2.83
CA ARG A 90 -2.53 14.04 -2.30
C ARG A 90 -1.82 12.89 -3.04
N LEU A 91 -1.69 12.96 -4.37
CA LEU A 91 -0.89 12.01 -5.14
C LEU A 91 0.59 12.03 -4.72
N THR A 92 1.13 13.21 -4.43
CA THR A 92 2.52 13.34 -3.95
C THR A 92 2.70 12.63 -2.62
N VAL A 93 1.75 12.80 -1.69
CA VAL A 93 1.73 12.07 -0.41
C VAL A 93 1.60 10.56 -0.61
N LEU A 94 0.76 10.11 -1.55
CA LEU A 94 0.64 8.69 -1.90
C LEU A 94 1.98 8.14 -2.43
N GLY A 95 2.65 8.88 -3.32
CA GLY A 95 3.96 8.50 -3.85
C GLY A 95 5.05 8.42 -2.78
N ASP A 96 5.07 9.38 -1.85
CA ASP A 96 5.98 9.39 -0.70
C ASP A 96 5.71 8.20 0.25
N ALA A 97 4.45 7.92 0.57
CA ALA A 97 4.06 6.76 1.37
C ALA A 97 4.45 5.44 0.69
N TRP A 98 4.36 5.38 -0.64
CA TRP A 98 4.80 4.21 -1.42
C TRP A 98 6.30 4.04 -1.41
N ALA A 99 7.06 5.11 -1.64
CA ALA A 99 8.52 5.10 -1.64
C ALA A 99 9.09 4.75 -0.26
N GLN A 100 8.44 5.23 0.80
CA GLN A 100 8.78 4.90 2.18
C GLN A 100 8.36 3.49 2.59
N GLY A 101 7.65 2.75 1.74
CA GLY A 101 7.16 1.41 2.06
C GLY A 101 6.09 1.39 3.16
N LYS A 102 5.46 2.53 3.44
CA LYS A 102 4.38 2.66 4.45
C LYS A 102 3.07 2.02 4.00
N LEU A 103 2.98 1.63 2.72
CA LEU A 103 1.80 0.98 2.14
C LEU A 103 1.92 -0.53 2.23
N SER A 104 1.02 -1.14 2.98
CA SER A 104 0.87 -2.58 3.07
C SER A 104 0.64 -3.22 1.69
N ALA A 105 1.15 -4.43 1.47
CA ALA A 105 0.93 -5.20 0.24
C ALA A 105 -0.55 -5.29 -0.21
N PRO A 106 -1.53 -5.53 0.68
CA PRO A 106 -2.95 -5.49 0.30
C PRO A 106 -3.40 -4.10 -0.20
N VAL A 107 -2.90 -3.01 0.37
CA VAL A 107 -3.24 -1.64 -0.06
C VAL A 107 -2.71 -1.39 -1.46
N ARG A 108 -1.47 -1.78 -1.76
CA ARG A 108 -0.86 -1.64 -3.08
C ARG A 108 -1.60 -2.43 -4.15
N LYS A 109 -2.02 -3.67 -3.83
CA LYS A 109 -2.83 -4.51 -4.72
C LYS A 109 -4.21 -3.91 -4.97
N ARG A 110 -4.92 -3.50 -3.93
CA ARG A 110 -6.25 -2.86 -4.05
C ARG A 110 -6.18 -1.54 -4.81
N MET A 111 -5.10 -0.77 -4.63
CA MET A 111 -4.89 0.47 -5.35
C MET A 111 -4.73 0.24 -6.86
N LYS A 112 -4.01 -0.81 -7.27
CA LYS A 112 -3.95 -1.21 -8.68
C LYS A 112 -5.35 -1.44 -9.24
N ILE A 113 -6.19 -2.19 -8.51
CA ILE A 113 -7.55 -2.49 -8.93
C ILE A 113 -8.38 -1.19 -9.00
N LEU A 114 -8.30 -0.32 -8.00
CA LEU A 114 -9.00 0.99 -8.00
C LEU A 114 -8.64 1.80 -9.24
N VAL A 115 -7.37 1.84 -9.62
CA VAL A 115 -6.91 2.55 -10.81
C VAL A 115 -7.38 1.88 -12.11
N GLN A 116 -7.50 0.55 -12.15
CA GLN A 116 -8.11 -0.16 -13.28
C GLN A 116 -9.61 0.13 -13.40
N GLU A 117 -10.34 0.18 -12.29
CA GLU A 117 -11.76 0.55 -12.28
C GLU A 117 -11.97 2.02 -12.67
N LEU A 118 -11.06 2.91 -12.26
CA LEU A 118 -11.06 4.32 -12.68
C LEU A 118 -10.96 4.46 -14.21
N GLN A 119 -10.09 3.68 -14.85
CA GLN A 119 -9.93 3.68 -16.31
C GLN A 119 -11.14 3.10 -17.04
N GLN A 120 -11.78 2.08 -16.46
CA GLN A 120 -13.02 1.50 -16.99
C GLN A 120 -14.27 2.37 -16.69
N GLN A 121 -14.09 3.53 -16.05
CA GLN A 121 -15.18 4.39 -15.57
C GLN A 121 -16.17 3.67 -14.64
N HIS A 122 -15.72 2.62 -13.96
CA HIS A 122 -16.49 1.87 -12.98
C HIS A 122 -16.44 2.56 -11.61
N TRP A 123 -17.15 3.67 -11.49
CA TRP A 123 -17.13 4.50 -10.28
C TRP A 123 -17.69 3.75 -9.05
N ASP A 124 -18.70 2.89 -9.23
CA ASP A 124 -19.28 2.08 -8.15
C ASP A 124 -18.30 1.08 -7.56
N THR A 125 -17.58 0.34 -8.41
CA THR A 125 -16.52 -0.59 -7.97
C THR A 125 -15.38 0.15 -7.28
N ALA A 126 -14.99 1.32 -7.80
CA ALA A 126 -13.97 2.15 -7.17
C ALA A 126 -14.40 2.62 -5.76
N ASP A 127 -15.68 2.96 -5.56
CA ASP A 127 -16.21 3.35 -4.24
C ASP A 127 -16.30 2.15 -3.27
N GLU A 128 -16.55 0.95 -3.77
CA GLU A 128 -16.49 -0.29 -2.97
C GLU A 128 -15.07 -0.57 -2.48
N ILE A 129 -14.08 -0.51 -3.38
CA ILE A 129 -12.66 -0.69 -3.03
C ILE A 129 -12.22 0.38 -2.03
N HIS A 130 -12.68 1.63 -2.22
CA HIS A 130 -12.47 2.73 -1.28
C HIS A 130 -13.04 2.41 0.11
N ARG A 131 -14.29 1.93 0.21
CA ARG A 131 -14.89 1.52 1.50
C ARG A 131 -14.10 0.40 2.16
N SER A 132 -13.73 -0.63 1.41
CA SER A 132 -12.91 -1.73 1.93
C SER A 132 -11.55 -1.24 2.44
N LEU A 133 -10.88 -0.34 1.71
CA LEU A 133 -9.63 0.28 2.17
C LEU A 133 -9.80 1.13 3.43
N MET A 134 -10.91 1.87 3.54
CA MET A 134 -11.23 2.64 4.75
C MET A 134 -11.59 1.79 5.97
N VAL A 135 -12.00 0.53 5.79
CA VAL A 135 -12.29 -0.37 6.92
C VAL A 135 -11.01 -1.07 7.37
N ASP A 136 -10.24 -1.61 6.43
CA ASP A 136 -9.08 -2.44 6.77
C ASP A 136 -7.80 -1.64 7.07
N HIS A 137 -7.57 -0.51 6.38
CA HIS A 137 -6.28 0.20 6.39
C HIS A 137 -6.44 1.74 6.44
N VAL A 138 -7.39 2.24 7.23
CA VAL A 138 -7.73 3.68 7.30
C VAL A 138 -6.53 4.58 7.62
N ASN A 139 -5.66 4.15 8.52
CA ASN A 139 -4.50 4.93 8.97
C ASN A 139 -3.50 5.20 7.84
N GLU A 140 -3.38 4.29 6.87
CA GLU A 140 -2.46 4.42 5.75
C GLU A 140 -3.08 5.20 4.59
N VAL A 141 -4.38 5.02 4.33
CA VAL A 141 -5.05 5.52 3.12
C VAL A 141 -5.78 6.85 3.32
N SER A 142 -6.31 7.14 4.51
CA SER A 142 -7.19 8.29 4.76
C SER A 142 -6.58 9.64 4.36
N GLN A 143 -5.25 9.79 4.47
CA GLN A 143 -4.56 11.05 4.20
C GLN A 143 -4.60 11.48 2.72
N TRP A 144 -4.59 10.52 1.79
CA TRP A 144 -4.53 10.78 0.35
C TRP A 144 -5.75 10.25 -0.41
N LEU A 145 -6.45 9.24 0.13
CA LEU A 145 -7.58 8.57 -0.51
C LEU A 145 -8.79 9.51 -0.69
N VAL A 146 -8.97 10.49 0.20
CA VAL A 146 -10.01 11.53 0.04
C VAL A 146 -9.82 12.38 -1.23
N GLY A 147 -8.57 12.62 -1.62
CA GLY A 147 -8.24 13.31 -2.88
C GLY A 147 -8.56 12.44 -4.09
N ILE A 148 -8.37 11.13 -3.98
CA ILE A 148 -8.71 10.17 -5.04
C ILE A 148 -10.23 10.03 -5.17
N LYS A 149 -10.97 10.00 -4.05
CA LYS A 149 -12.43 10.02 -4.06
C LYS A 149 -12.97 11.28 -4.71
N ARG A 150 -12.32 12.43 -4.45
CA ARG A 150 -12.64 13.66 -5.16
C ARG A 150 -12.33 13.56 -6.64
N LEU A 151 -11.15 13.05 -7.03
CA LEU A 151 -10.76 12.82 -8.42
C LEU A 151 -11.79 11.96 -9.17
N ILE A 152 -12.24 10.85 -8.55
CA ILE A 152 -13.29 9.97 -9.08
C ILE A 152 -14.60 10.76 -9.33
N ALA A 153 -15.03 11.57 -8.36
CA ALA A 153 -16.24 12.37 -8.49
C ALA A 153 -16.12 13.43 -9.61
N GLU A 154 -14.96 14.07 -9.72
CA GLU A 154 -14.70 15.05 -10.79
C GLU A 154 -14.66 14.36 -12.17
N MET A 155 -13.97 13.22 -12.30
CA MET A 155 -13.93 12.42 -13.54
C MET A 155 -15.32 11.98 -13.99
N ARG A 156 -16.20 11.59 -13.05
CA ARG A 156 -17.61 11.29 -13.33
C ARG A 156 -18.40 12.51 -13.80
N SER A 157 -18.07 13.69 -13.27
CA SER A 157 -18.72 14.95 -13.62
C SER A 157 -18.16 15.59 -14.89
N LEU A 158 -17.06 15.09 -15.45
CA LEU A 158 -16.59 15.53 -16.75
C LEU A 158 -17.68 15.24 -17.79
N PRO A 159 -18.20 16.25 -18.51
CA PRO A 159 -19.06 15.99 -19.63
C PRO A 159 -18.22 15.20 -20.62
N THR A 160 -18.61 13.95 -20.85
CA THR A 160 -18.06 13.15 -21.95
C THR A 160 -18.51 13.90 -23.20
N VAL A 161 -17.63 14.74 -23.74
CA VAL A 161 -17.83 15.30 -25.09
C VAL A 161 -17.73 14.09 -26.00
N GLU A 162 -18.91 13.57 -26.35
CA GLU A 162 -19.12 12.69 -27.49
C GLU A 162 -18.71 13.41 -28.78
#